data_AF-A0A1B6K8L0-F1
#
_entry.id   AF-A0A1B6K8L0-F1
#
_cell.length_a   1.000
_cell.length_b   1.000
_cell.length_c   1.000
_cell.angle_alpha   90.00
_cell.angle_beta   90.00
_cell.angle_gamma   90.00
#
_symmetry.space_group_name_H-M   'P 1'
#
loop_
_entity.id
_entity.type
_entity.pdbx_description
1 polymer ?
#
loop_
_entity_poly.entity_id
_entity_poly.type
_entity_poly.pdbx_seq_one_letter_code
_entity_poly.pdbx_strand_id
1 'polypeptide(L)'
;MWLLRVLFLLVTCFAQEKEDLIIGGLFEEDAGYSQQVFVYATEWVNEQNILPLFNLVPETQDVDSFDSYKMSAKVCEMMESGIGGVFGPHSEDTSDHVQSIC
;
A
#
# COMPACT_ATOMS: atom_id res chain seq x y z
N MET A 1 43.96 7.01 -8.19
CA MET A 1 43.04 6.91 -7.02
C MET A 1 41.87 7.90 -7.08
N TRP A 2 42.08 9.15 -7.48
CA TRP A 2 41.01 10.17 -7.52
C TRP A 2 39.94 9.88 -8.58
N LEU A 3 40.34 9.49 -9.80
CA LEU A 3 39.43 9.08 -10.88
C LEU A 3 38.54 7.89 -10.50
N LEU A 4 39.07 6.92 -9.75
CA LEU A 4 38.30 5.78 -9.24
C LEU A 4 37.24 6.21 -8.22
N ARG A 5 37.55 7.18 -7.35
CA ARG A 5 36.58 7.74 -6.40
C ARG A 5 35.50 8.57 -7.08
N VAL A 6 35.86 9.34 -8.12
CA VAL A 6 34.90 10.11 -8.93
C VAL A 6 33.98 9.16 -9.70
N LEU A 7 34.53 8.10 -10.30
CA LEU A 7 33.74 7.08 -10.98
C LEU A 7 32.77 6.38 -10.01
N PHE A 8 33.25 6.03 -8.80
CA PHE A 8 32.42 5.38 -7.78
C PHE A 8 31.27 6.28 -7.30
N LEU A 9 31.54 7.58 -7.08
CA LEU A 9 30.51 8.57 -6.73
C LEU A 9 29.46 8.78 -7.83
N LEU A 10 29.88 8.78 -9.09
CA LEU A 10 28.96 8.87 -10.22
C LEU A 10 28.06 7.63 -10.30
N VAL A 11 28.62 6.43 -10.15
CA VAL A 11 27.85 5.17 -10.18
C VAL A 11 26.80 5.11 -9.06
N THR A 12 27.14 5.52 -7.83
CA THR A 12 26.18 5.52 -6.72
C THR A 12 25.05 6.53 -6.90
N CYS A 13 25.27 7.60 -7.67
CA CYS A 13 24.24 8.60 -7.96
C CYS A 13 23.16 8.09 -8.94
N PHE A 14 23.52 7.13 -9.80
CA PHE A 14 22.59 6.57 -10.81
C PHE A 14 21.82 5.33 -10.32
N ALA A 15 22.26 4.68 -9.25
CA ALA A 15 21.56 3.54 -8.67
C ALA A 15 20.55 4.02 -7.62
N GLN A 16 19.48 4.70 -8.05
CA GLN A 16 18.35 4.97 -7.16
C GLN A 16 17.46 3.72 -7.13
N GLU A 17 17.61 2.92 -6.08
CA GLU A 17 16.70 1.82 -5.77
C GLU A 17 15.36 2.39 -5.31
N LYS A 18 14.26 1.77 -5.74
CA LYS A 18 12.93 2.17 -5.28
C LYS A 18 12.71 1.69 -3.85
N GLU A 19 12.00 2.49 -3.06
CA GLU A 19 11.57 2.12 -1.72
C GLU A 19 10.24 1.35 -1.77
N ASP A 20 10.03 0.42 -0.85
CA ASP A 20 8.76 -0.30 -0.74
C ASP A 20 7.76 0.54 0.07
N LEU A 21 6.61 0.84 -0.54
CA LEU A 21 5.49 1.56 0.07
C LEU A 21 4.34 0.60 0.29
N ILE A 22 4.09 0.25 1.56
CA ILE A 22 2.98 -0.64 1.92
C ILE A 22 1.66 0.09 1.74
N ILE A 23 0.72 -0.52 1.03
CA ILE A 23 -0.64 -0.01 0.88
C ILE A 23 -1.65 -1.05 1.35
N GLY A 24 -2.54 -0.60 2.25
CA GLY A 24 -3.55 -1.43 2.85
C GLY A 24 -4.78 -1.57 1.97
N GLY A 25 -5.40 -2.74 1.95
CA GLY A 25 -6.73 -2.97 1.38
C GLY A 25 -7.65 -3.63 2.39
N LEU A 26 -8.81 -3.02 2.65
CA LEU A 26 -9.87 -3.55 3.51
C LEU A 26 -11.00 -4.09 2.64
N PHE A 27 -11.28 -5.38 2.75
CA PHE A 27 -12.28 -6.06 1.93
C PHE A 27 -13.36 -6.70 2.80
N GLU A 28 -14.62 -6.41 2.46
CA GLU A 28 -15.78 -7.12 3.01
C GLU A 28 -15.91 -8.47 2.28
N GLU A 29 -16.63 -9.44 2.87
CA GLU A 29 -16.82 -10.76 2.25
C GLU A 29 -17.52 -10.67 0.87
N ASP A 30 -16.73 -10.58 -0.20
CA ASP A 30 -17.18 -10.42 -1.59
C ASP A 30 -16.73 -11.57 -2.51
N ALA A 31 -16.53 -12.76 -1.92
CA ALA A 31 -15.90 -13.92 -2.57
C ALA A 31 -14.46 -13.68 -3.06
N GLY A 32 -13.80 -12.61 -2.59
CA GLY A 32 -12.38 -12.33 -2.80
C GLY A 32 -12.06 -11.67 -4.15
N TYR A 33 -13.07 -11.25 -4.90
CA TYR A 33 -12.86 -10.61 -6.21
C TYR A 33 -12.16 -9.27 -6.06
N SER A 34 -12.64 -8.39 -5.17
CA SER A 34 -12.05 -7.06 -4.98
C SER A 34 -10.63 -7.15 -4.43
N GLN A 35 -10.36 -8.12 -3.54
CA GLN A 35 -9.02 -8.36 -3.02
C GLN A 35 -8.04 -8.76 -4.14
N GLN A 36 -8.45 -9.69 -5.02
CA GLN A 36 -7.61 -10.09 -6.17
C GLN A 36 -7.38 -8.95 -7.15
N VAL A 37 -8.42 -8.16 -7.45
CA VAL A 37 -8.31 -6.99 -8.33
C VAL A 37 -7.39 -5.94 -7.73
N PHE A 38 -7.44 -5.71 -6.41
CA PHE A 38 -6.53 -4.80 -5.73
C PHE A 38 -5.07 -5.26 -5.89
N VAL A 39 -4.76 -6.51 -5.56
CA VAL A 39 -3.40 -7.05 -5.70
C VAL A 39 -2.92 -6.91 -7.16
N TYR A 40 -3.73 -7.32 -8.12
CA TYR A 40 -3.40 -7.19 -9.54
C TYR A 40 -3.17 -5.72 -9.97
N ALA A 41 -3.98 -4.78 -9.48
CA ALA A 41 -3.81 -3.37 -9.78
C ALA A 41 -2.49 -2.82 -9.20
N THR A 42 -2.09 -3.25 -8.00
CA THR A 42 -0.79 -2.84 -7.42
C THR A 42 0.39 -3.36 -8.23
N GLU A 43 0.35 -4.62 -8.66
CA GLU A 43 1.35 -5.22 -9.53
C GLU A 43 1.44 -4.46 -10.86
N TRP A 44 0.29 -4.19 -11.48
CA TRP A 44 0.23 -3.44 -12.72
C TRP A 44 0.84 -2.03 -12.59
N VAL A 45 0.54 -1.30 -11.51
CA VAL A 45 1.13 0.02 -11.25
C VAL A 45 2.66 -0.04 -11.14
N ASN A 46 3.18 -1.06 -10.45
CA ASN A 46 4.61 -1.30 -10.30
C ASN A 46 5.27 -1.62 -11.65
N GLU A 47 4.66 -2.49 -12.44
CA GLU A 47 5.13 -2.88 -13.78
C GLU A 47 5.17 -1.69 -14.75
N GLN A 48 4.15 -0.82 -14.71
CA GLN A 48 4.11 0.39 -15.52
C GLN A 48 5.09 1.47 -15.05
N ASN A 49 5.77 1.27 -13.91
CA ASN A 49 6.71 2.22 -13.33
C ASN A 49 6.11 3.62 -13.14
N ILE A 50 4.81 3.69 -12.80
CA ILE A 50 4.07 4.95 -12.62
C ILE A 50 4.65 5.75 -11.45
N LEU A 51 5.04 5.06 -10.37
CA LEU A 51 5.71 5.65 -9.23
C LEU A 51 7.23 5.48 -9.38
N PRO A 52 7.99 6.55 -9.64
CA PRO A 52 9.42 6.44 -9.92
C PRO A 52 10.27 6.18 -8.66
N LEU A 53 9.73 6.50 -7.48
CA LEU A 53 10.42 6.36 -6.19
C LEU A 53 10.01 5.12 -5.41
N PHE A 54 8.83 4.56 -5.70
CA PHE A 54 8.22 3.52 -4.87
C PHE A 54 7.82 2.29 -5.67
N ASN A 55 7.92 1.13 -5.02
CA ASN A 55 7.15 -0.07 -5.37
C ASN A 55 6.03 -0.21 -4.35
N LEU A 56 4.81 -0.40 -4.83
CA LEU A 56 3.67 -0.68 -3.97
C LEU A 56 3.72 -2.11 -3.46
N VAL A 57 3.55 -2.30 -2.15
CA VAL A 57 3.42 -3.60 -1.52
C VAL A 57 2.00 -3.74 -0.97
N PRO A 58 1.15 -4.59 -1.56
CA PRO A 58 -0.23 -4.75 -1.09
C PRO A 58 -0.29 -5.55 0.21
N GLU A 59 -0.98 -5.01 1.21
CA GLU A 59 -1.41 -5.74 2.41
C GLU A 59 -2.93 -5.79 2.48
N THR A 60 -3.51 -6.98 2.44
CA THR A 60 -4.96 -7.16 2.42
C THR A 60 -5.46 -7.64 3.77
N GLN A 61 -6.56 -7.07 4.25
CA GLN A 61 -7.25 -7.51 5.45
C GLN A 61 -8.73 -7.71 5.15
N ASP A 62 -9.24 -8.87 5.54
CA ASP A 62 -10.68 -9.14 5.53
C ASP A 62 -11.32 -8.50 6.74
N VAL A 63 -12.44 -7.79 6.52
CA VAL A 63 -13.19 -7.09 7.56
C VAL A 63 -14.66 -7.50 7.55
N ASP A 64 -15.23 -7.61 8.74
CA ASP A 64 -16.66 -7.82 8.93
C ASP A 64 -17.37 -6.47 8.85
N SER A 65 -18.33 -6.33 7.93
CA SER A 65 -19.09 -5.09 7.71
C SER A 65 -19.95 -4.71 8.91
N PHE A 66 -20.27 -5.64 9.81
CA PHE A 66 -21.11 -5.40 10.99
C PHE A 66 -20.34 -5.02 12.26
N ASP A 67 -19.00 -5.04 12.25
CA ASP A 67 -18.16 -4.77 13.42
C ASP A 67 -17.17 -3.62 13.17
N SER A 68 -17.69 -2.39 13.24
CA SER A 68 -16.92 -1.16 13.05
C SER A 68 -15.78 -1.00 14.07
N TYR A 69 -15.90 -1.56 15.27
CA TYR A 69 -14.83 -1.51 16.28
C TYR A 69 -13.63 -2.36 15.87
N LYS A 70 -13.85 -3.61 15.46
CA LYS A 70 -12.77 -4.47 14.95
C LYS A 70 -12.15 -3.91 13.69
N MET A 71 -12.96 -3.34 12.80
CA MET A 71 -12.48 -2.65 11.61
C MET A 71 -11.53 -1.50 11.96
N SER A 72 -11.95 -0.63 12.89
CA SER A 72 -11.14 0.49 13.38
C SER A 72 -9.82 0.02 13.97
N ALA A 73 -9.85 -1.01 14.82
CA ALA A 73 -8.65 -1.58 15.43
C ALA A 73 -7.68 -2.12 14.37
N LYS A 74 -8.21 -2.73 13.29
CA LYS A 74 -7.39 -3.25 12.20
C LYS A 74 -6.74 -2.15 11.39
N VAL A 75 -7.46 -1.06 11.12
CA VAL A 75 -6.89 0.13 10.47
C VAL A 75 -5.75 0.70 11.32
N CYS A 76 -5.96 0.85 12.63
CA CYS A 76 -4.92 1.35 13.53
C CYS A 76 -3.66 0.48 13.52
N GLU A 77 -3.81 -0.85 13.52
CA GLU A 77 -2.68 -1.78 13.42
C GLU A 77 -1.86 -1.57 12.14
N MET A 78 -2.55 -1.34 11.00
CA MET A 78 -1.88 -1.06 9.73
C MET A 78 -1.24 0.33 9.72
N MET A 79 -1.83 1.32 10.37
CA MET A 79 -1.21 2.64 10.52
C MET A 79 0.05 2.58 11.39
N GLU A 80 0.04 1.79 12.46
CA GLU A 80 1.23 1.56 13.31
C GLU A 80 2.36 0.86 12.55
N SER A 81 2.05 -0.02 11.60
CA SER A 81 3.07 -0.69 10.77
C SER A 81 3.68 0.21 9.69
N GLY A 82 3.10 1.37 9.43
CA GLY A 82 3.63 2.37 8.50
C GLY A 82 3.15 2.18 7.06
N ILE A 83 1.83 2.19 6.84
CA ILE A 83 1.24 2.20 5.50
C ILE A 83 1.26 3.61 4.86
N GLY A 84 1.36 3.64 3.53
CA GLY A 84 1.22 4.84 2.71
C GLY A 84 -0.22 5.23 2.39
N GLY A 85 -1.17 4.33 2.64
CA GLY A 85 -2.61 4.57 2.41
C GLY A 85 -3.45 3.30 2.59
N VAL A 86 -4.77 3.49 2.68
CA VAL A 86 -5.78 2.42 2.80
C VAL A 86 -6.75 2.52 1.63
N PHE A 87 -7.05 1.39 1.01
CA PHE A 87 -8.08 1.22 -0.01
C PHE A 87 -9.29 0.47 0.58
N GLY A 88 -10.49 0.94 0.28
CA GLY A 88 -11.73 0.35 0.78
C GLY A 88 -12.17 0.89 2.14
N PRO A 89 -13.35 0.43 2.62
CA PRO A 89 -14.24 -0.59 2.03
C PRO A 89 -15.17 -0.05 0.92
N HIS A 90 -15.89 -0.96 0.24
CA HIS A 90 -16.72 -0.68 -0.94
C HIS A 90 -18.11 -0.08 -0.64
N SER A 91 -18.65 -0.28 0.56
CA SER A 91 -20.00 0.21 0.89
C SER A 91 -19.99 1.67 1.36
N GLU A 92 -21.02 2.43 0.95
CA GLU A 92 -21.18 3.86 1.33
C GLU A 92 -21.18 4.02 2.86
N ASP A 93 -21.88 3.11 3.57
CA ASP A 93 -22.01 3.10 5.03
C ASP A 93 -20.67 2.80 5.76
N THR A 94 -19.81 1.92 5.21
CA THR A 94 -18.53 1.57 5.85
C THR A 94 -17.39 2.51 5.41
N SER A 95 -17.51 3.18 4.26
CA SER A 95 -16.55 4.18 3.79
C SER A 95 -16.54 5.47 4.63
N ASP A 96 -17.71 5.95 5.06
CA ASP A 96 -17.85 7.13 5.93
C ASP A 96 -17.24 6.88 7.32
N HIS A 97 -17.30 5.65 7.81
CA HIS A 97 -16.67 5.28 9.09
C HIS A 97 -15.15 5.25 8.99
N VAL A 98 -14.56 4.65 7.95
CA VAL A 98 -13.09 4.64 7.78
C VAL A 98 -12.52 6.05 7.58
N GLN A 99 -13.24 6.96 6.90
CA GLN A 99 -12.80 8.34 6.75
C GLN A 99 -12.86 9.17 8.05
N SER A 100 -13.71 8.76 9.00
CA SER A 100 -13.85 9.44 10.30
C SER A 100 -12.88 8.93 11.38
N ILE A 101 -12.10 7.89 11.05
CA ILE A 101 -11.18 7.23 11.96
C ILE A 101 -9.74 7.51 11.52
N CYS A 102 -9.01 8.11 12.46
CA CYS A 102 -7.61 8.56 12.44
C CYS A 102 -7.33 9.82 11.61
#